data_AF-A0A158QKH4-F1
#
_entry.id   AF-A0A158QKH4-F1
#
_cell.length_a   1.000
_cell.length_b   1.000
_cell.length_c   1.000
_cell.angle_alpha   90.00
_cell.angle_beta   90.00
_cell.angle_gamma   90.00
#
_symmetry.space_group_name_H-M   'P 1'
#
loop_
_entity.id
_entity.type
_entity.pdbx_description
1 polymer ?
#
loop_
_entity_poly.entity_id
_entity_poly.type
_entity_poly.pdbx_seq_one_letter_code
_entity_poly.pdbx_strand_id
1 'polypeptide(L)'
;MSPVREKFSFSEELLGMFRTQSWKRLCGRRSYHEKRDYYEVLGVKRNATQEEIKAAFYTKSKQLHPDKSNNGKTGDSTADFVDLKEAYDVLRRPADRRAYDMQGFNDERLKYQDPYYYYRRRQRRPDEQSGFYGATAGTTGSMRDSEFRRKSEDHWRFVMKVTAIGLLLVAAYNIIYVMQLRARERKLSQLIDEDEIAKSFMRQPELKDVLLDELEMRELGRILKGDVDEAWRRKQETLAGKNPNEIREEYRWDSGLHTAKNLFLRGATVILTCRDEVRGRAALEAVQSQPGVDDRSPGGRLHLFTLDLTCYQSTLNFCHEIKQHFDRIDVLINNAGVMGLAFELSRNGIEMHFATNAFGHYVLVNNLLTLLEKSDDGRIVIVSSGLYKGVDHIPSIRQLMGEHDWDYQARFAYALSKLANCLHAVELAKRLTANRCSTKVYAIRPGFVGGTELGRETHWLLRTLASPVIWLFSKNLDQGIESIVHCAVTRNDELTSGALYHGCQEEPYGPMVTQENAADMWKMFRRMEELILIRCHTLTEDDRRQAEEARRVLPKS
;
A
#
# COMPACT_ATOMS: atom_id res chain seq x y z
N MET A 1 -9.59 24.59 -90.26
CA MET A 1 -8.19 24.35 -90.60
C MET A 1 -7.66 23.26 -89.67
N SER A 2 -7.39 22.10 -90.27
CA SER A 2 -6.55 20.93 -89.87
C SER A 2 -5.40 21.15 -88.85
N PRO A 3 -4.69 20.09 -88.38
CA PRO A 3 -5.07 18.78 -87.82
C PRO A 3 -4.05 18.28 -86.74
N VAL A 4 -3.89 16.93 -86.57
CA VAL A 4 -2.82 16.14 -85.91
C VAL A 4 -3.19 15.66 -84.48
N ARG A 5 -3.73 14.44 -84.25
CA ARG A 5 -3.23 13.04 -84.41
C ARG A 5 -1.96 12.70 -83.60
N GLU A 6 -2.00 11.54 -82.92
CA GLU A 6 -0.91 10.80 -82.24
C GLU A 6 -0.50 11.32 -80.85
N LYS A 7 -0.42 10.53 -79.76
CA LYS A 7 -0.21 9.09 -79.52
C LYS A 7 -0.79 8.74 -78.14
N PHE A 8 -1.47 7.60 -78.04
CA PHE A 8 -1.26 6.51 -77.07
C PHE A 8 -2.51 5.62 -77.10
N SER A 9 -2.47 4.65 -78.02
CA SER A 9 -3.27 3.43 -77.90
C SER A 9 -2.75 2.66 -76.70
N PHE A 10 -3.56 2.53 -75.65
CA PHE A 10 -3.43 1.42 -74.72
C PHE A 10 -4.77 0.70 -74.65
N SER A 11 -4.65 -0.61 -74.84
CA SER A 11 -5.64 -1.60 -75.22
C SER A 11 -6.89 -1.66 -74.34
N GLU A 12 -7.99 -2.08 -74.97
CA GLU A 12 -9.21 -2.62 -74.35
C GLU A 12 -8.95 -3.81 -73.38
N GLU A 13 -7.70 -4.20 -73.14
CA GLU A 13 -7.32 -5.13 -72.07
C GLU A 13 -7.50 -4.55 -70.66
N LEU A 14 -7.42 -3.22 -70.49
CA LEU A 14 -7.62 -2.59 -69.18
C LEU A 14 -9.10 -2.52 -68.76
N LEU A 15 -10.03 -2.53 -69.72
CA LEU A 15 -11.48 -2.51 -69.45
C LEU A 15 -12.08 -3.92 -69.31
N GLY A 16 -11.39 -4.96 -69.79
CA GLY A 16 -11.74 -6.37 -69.55
C GLY A 16 -11.37 -6.87 -68.14
N MET A 17 -10.42 -6.25 -67.45
CA MET A 17 -9.99 -6.65 -66.09
C MET A 17 -11.01 -6.32 -64.98
N PHE A 18 -12.02 -5.49 -65.24
CA PHE A 18 -13.00 -5.07 -64.22
C PHE A 18 -14.28 -5.91 -64.17
N ARG A 19 -14.41 -6.97 -64.98
CA ARG A 19 -15.64 -7.78 -65.06
C ARG A 19 -15.54 -9.27 -64.74
N THR A 20 -14.42 -9.77 -64.23
CA THR A 20 -14.30 -11.16 -63.77
C THR A 20 -14.16 -11.24 -62.24
N GLN A 21 -14.69 -12.32 -61.65
CA GLN A 21 -14.86 -12.59 -60.21
C GLN A 21 -13.55 -12.59 -59.37
N SER A 22 -12.41 -12.21 -59.94
CA SER A 22 -11.09 -12.20 -59.31
C SER A 22 -10.76 -10.89 -58.57
N TRP A 23 -11.35 -9.74 -58.93
CA TRP A 23 -11.11 -8.47 -58.19
C TRP A 23 -11.84 -8.38 -56.84
N LYS A 24 -12.94 -9.14 -56.64
CA LYS A 24 -13.59 -9.27 -55.32
C LYS A 24 -12.80 -10.13 -54.32
N ARG A 25 -11.69 -10.79 -54.74
CA ARG A 25 -10.82 -11.57 -53.84
C ARG A 25 -9.56 -10.84 -53.36
N LEU A 26 -9.23 -9.67 -53.92
CA LEU A 26 -8.03 -8.89 -53.57
C LEU A 26 -8.29 -7.67 -52.68
N CYS A 27 -9.55 -7.24 -52.54
CA CYS A 27 -9.97 -6.36 -51.45
C CYS A 27 -10.57 -7.24 -50.35
N GLY A 28 -9.74 -7.62 -49.37
CA GLY A 28 -10.15 -8.46 -48.26
C GLY A 28 -11.40 -7.92 -47.55
N ARG A 29 -12.50 -8.68 -47.62
CA ARG A 29 -13.60 -8.58 -46.67
C ARG A 29 -13.03 -8.76 -45.27
N ARG A 30 -12.83 -7.67 -44.53
CA ARG A 30 -12.92 -7.74 -43.06
C ARG A 30 -14.37 -8.06 -42.75
N SER A 31 -14.64 -9.30 -42.36
CA SER A 31 -15.89 -9.67 -41.72
C SER A 31 -16.10 -8.75 -40.52
N TYR A 32 -17.07 -7.84 -40.60
CA TYR A 32 -17.64 -7.22 -39.42
C TYR A 32 -18.44 -8.33 -38.72
N HIS A 33 -17.89 -8.91 -37.65
CA HIS A 33 -18.70 -9.74 -36.77
C HIS A 33 -19.71 -8.81 -36.07
N GLU A 34 -20.99 -9.07 -36.31
CA GLU A 34 -22.10 -8.46 -35.58
C GLU A 34 -21.96 -8.87 -34.10
N LYS A 35 -21.62 -7.92 -33.23
CA LYS A 35 -21.24 -8.19 -31.83
C LYS A 35 -22.46 -8.71 -31.04
N ARG A 36 -22.32 -9.86 -30.37
CA ARG A 36 -23.39 -10.59 -29.66
C ARG A 36 -23.46 -10.19 -28.17
N ASP A 37 -24.64 -10.29 -27.56
CA ASP A 37 -24.84 -10.02 -26.12
C ASP A 37 -24.01 -10.99 -25.25
N TYR A 38 -23.37 -10.51 -24.19
CA TYR A 38 -22.46 -11.31 -23.35
C TYR A 38 -23.19 -12.43 -22.59
N TYR A 39 -24.46 -12.25 -22.25
CA TYR A 39 -25.28 -13.30 -21.67
C TYR A 39 -25.61 -14.40 -22.69
N GLU A 40 -25.81 -14.05 -23.97
CA GLU A 40 -26.01 -15.01 -25.05
C GLU A 40 -24.71 -15.76 -25.41
N VAL A 41 -23.60 -15.02 -25.46
CA VAL A 41 -22.26 -15.58 -25.68
C VAL A 41 -21.91 -16.62 -24.60
N LEU A 42 -22.27 -16.38 -23.34
CA LEU A 42 -22.12 -17.35 -22.24
C LEU A 42 -23.27 -18.37 -22.16
N GLY A 43 -24.42 -18.08 -22.75
CA GLY A 43 -25.60 -18.95 -22.74
C GLY A 43 -26.30 -18.99 -21.38
N VAL A 44 -26.25 -17.88 -20.63
CA VAL A 44 -26.79 -17.76 -19.28
C VAL A 44 -27.83 -16.63 -19.22
N LYS A 45 -28.79 -16.72 -18.29
CA LYS A 45 -29.81 -15.67 -18.12
C LYS A 45 -29.20 -14.45 -17.43
N ARG A 46 -29.81 -13.26 -17.63
CA ARG A 46 -29.36 -12.01 -16.98
C ARG A 46 -29.38 -12.03 -15.46
N ASN A 47 -30.15 -12.92 -14.85
CA ASN A 47 -30.19 -13.13 -13.40
C ASN A 47 -29.27 -14.27 -12.91
N ALA A 48 -28.41 -14.83 -13.77
CA ALA A 48 -27.53 -15.94 -13.41
C ALA A 48 -26.59 -15.59 -12.26
N THR A 49 -26.33 -16.56 -11.38
CA THR A 49 -25.38 -16.40 -10.27
C THR A 49 -23.93 -16.42 -10.78
N GLN A 50 -22.97 -15.97 -9.96
CA GLN A 50 -21.55 -15.98 -10.35
C GLN A 50 -21.00 -17.40 -10.55
N GLU A 51 -21.56 -18.38 -9.84
CA GLU A 51 -21.20 -19.79 -10.00
C GLU A 51 -21.70 -20.34 -11.34
N GLU A 52 -22.90 -19.96 -11.77
CA GLU A 52 -23.47 -20.34 -13.08
C GLU A 52 -22.69 -19.70 -14.24
N ILE A 53 -22.30 -18.43 -14.12
CA ILE A 53 -21.47 -17.73 -15.14
C ILE A 53 -20.11 -18.42 -15.29
N LYS A 54 -19.48 -18.78 -14.18
CA LYS A 54 -18.20 -19.51 -14.17
C LYS A 54 -18.36 -20.90 -14.77
N ALA A 55 -19.38 -21.66 -14.39
CA ALA A 55 -19.65 -23.00 -14.91
C ALA A 55 -19.94 -22.99 -16.42
N ALA A 56 -20.69 -22.00 -16.90
CA ALA A 56 -20.99 -21.81 -18.32
C ALA A 56 -19.73 -21.49 -19.14
N PHE A 57 -18.86 -20.63 -18.62
CA PHE A 57 -17.56 -20.34 -19.26
C PHE A 57 -16.70 -21.59 -19.38
N TYR A 58 -16.54 -22.38 -18.30
CA TYR A 58 -15.73 -23.61 -18.37
C TYR A 58 -16.31 -24.65 -19.33
N THR A 59 -17.63 -24.76 -19.41
CA THR A 59 -18.31 -25.68 -20.34
C THR A 59 -18.10 -25.25 -21.80
N LYS A 60 -18.34 -23.98 -22.12
CA LYS A 60 -18.14 -23.44 -23.48
C LYS A 60 -16.66 -23.36 -23.89
N SER A 61 -15.76 -23.04 -22.96
CA SER A 61 -14.31 -22.96 -23.21
C SER A 61 -13.75 -24.33 -23.59
N LYS A 62 -14.25 -25.42 -23.00
CA LYS A 62 -13.88 -26.80 -23.40
C LYS A 62 -14.38 -27.19 -24.79
N GLN A 63 -15.47 -26.59 -25.26
CA GLN A 63 -16.05 -26.85 -26.60
C GLN A 63 -15.38 -26.00 -27.68
N LEU A 64 -15.00 -24.76 -27.35
CA LEU A 64 -14.40 -23.78 -28.26
C LEU A 64 -12.86 -23.74 -28.19
N HIS A 65 -12.23 -24.68 -27.47
CA HIS A 65 -10.77 -24.73 -27.36
C HIS A 65 -10.14 -25.05 -28.73
N PRO A 66 -9.15 -24.27 -29.21
CA PRO A 66 -8.58 -24.42 -30.55
C PRO A 66 -8.00 -25.81 -30.82
N ASP A 67 -7.44 -26.48 -29.81
CA ASP A 67 -6.90 -27.85 -29.91
C ASP A 67 -7.96 -28.97 -30.06
N LYS A 68 -9.25 -28.68 -29.91
CA LYS A 68 -10.34 -29.69 -30.03
C LYS A 68 -11.19 -29.55 -31.29
N SER A 69 -10.99 -28.51 -32.11
CA SER A 69 -11.81 -28.29 -33.31
C SER A 69 -11.35 -29.14 -34.50
N ASN A 70 -11.64 -30.44 -34.45
CA ASN A 70 -11.35 -31.39 -35.52
C ASN A 70 -12.35 -31.32 -36.70
N ASN A 71 -12.92 -30.14 -37.00
CA ASN A 71 -13.91 -29.95 -38.05
C ASN A 71 -13.66 -28.66 -38.83
N GLY A 72 -12.63 -28.64 -39.69
CA GLY A 72 -12.58 -27.90 -40.96
C GLY A 72 -12.92 -26.39 -41.02
N LYS A 73 -13.11 -25.70 -39.90
CA LYS A 73 -13.45 -24.27 -39.81
C LYS A 73 -12.58 -23.59 -38.75
N THR A 74 -11.30 -23.43 -39.06
CA THR A 74 -10.29 -22.84 -38.16
C THR A 74 -10.40 -21.32 -38.00
N GLY A 75 -11.28 -20.66 -38.77
CA GLY A 75 -11.48 -19.20 -38.72
C GLY A 75 -12.44 -18.71 -37.63
N ASP A 76 -13.56 -19.41 -37.39
CA ASP A 76 -14.63 -18.94 -36.48
C ASP A 76 -14.38 -19.29 -35.01
N SER A 77 -13.81 -20.47 -34.73
CA SER A 77 -13.64 -20.97 -33.35
C SER A 77 -12.71 -20.10 -32.49
N THR A 78 -11.71 -19.46 -33.10
CA THR A 78 -10.80 -18.54 -32.39
C THR A 78 -11.49 -17.20 -32.08
N ALA A 79 -12.33 -16.70 -32.98
CA ALA A 79 -13.11 -15.48 -32.75
C ALA A 79 -14.19 -15.72 -31.68
N ASP A 80 -14.92 -16.82 -31.77
CA ASP A 80 -15.91 -17.21 -30.78
C ASP A 80 -15.29 -17.46 -29.39
N PHE A 81 -14.04 -17.95 -29.32
CA PHE A 81 -13.32 -18.09 -28.05
C PHE A 81 -12.90 -16.74 -27.45
N VAL A 82 -12.51 -15.78 -28.30
CA VAL A 82 -12.19 -14.41 -27.87
C VAL A 82 -13.44 -13.74 -27.31
N ASP A 83 -14.57 -13.84 -28.01
CA ASP A 83 -15.85 -13.30 -27.57
C ASP A 83 -16.31 -13.95 -26.26
N LEU A 84 -16.15 -15.28 -26.14
CA LEU A 84 -16.45 -16.02 -24.90
C LEU A 84 -15.63 -15.51 -23.72
N LYS A 85 -14.35 -15.25 -23.94
CA LYS A 85 -13.45 -14.75 -22.90
C LYS A 85 -13.81 -13.33 -22.48
N GLU A 86 -14.12 -12.46 -23.45
CA GLU A 86 -14.56 -11.09 -23.19
C GLU A 86 -15.86 -11.04 -22.39
N ALA A 87 -16.85 -11.85 -22.76
CA ALA A 87 -18.11 -11.98 -22.04
C ALA A 87 -17.89 -12.45 -20.58
N TYR A 88 -17.00 -13.43 -20.36
CA TYR A 88 -16.68 -13.89 -19.01
C TYR A 88 -15.93 -12.87 -18.17
N ASP A 89 -14.94 -12.17 -18.75
CA ASP A 89 -14.16 -11.15 -18.06
C ASP A 89 -15.06 -10.02 -17.52
N VAL A 90 -16.08 -9.62 -18.29
CA VAL A 90 -17.06 -8.59 -17.91
C VAL A 90 -18.09 -9.12 -16.91
N LEU A 91 -18.71 -10.29 -17.16
CA LEU A 91 -19.81 -10.77 -16.30
C LEU A 91 -19.36 -11.37 -14.96
N ARG A 92 -18.11 -11.84 -14.85
CA ARG A 92 -17.55 -12.42 -13.61
C ARG A 92 -17.43 -11.39 -12.48
N ARG A 93 -17.28 -10.10 -12.80
CA ARG A 93 -17.08 -9.03 -11.83
C ARG A 93 -18.41 -8.32 -11.56
N PRO A 94 -18.93 -8.30 -10.32
CA PRO A 94 -20.22 -7.69 -10.02
C PRO A 94 -20.33 -6.21 -10.40
N ALA A 95 -19.23 -5.44 -10.32
CA ALA A 95 -19.21 -4.03 -10.70
C ALA A 95 -19.35 -3.86 -12.23
N ASP A 96 -18.54 -4.59 -12.99
CA ASP A 96 -18.49 -4.51 -14.46
C ASP A 96 -19.79 -5.06 -15.09
N ARG A 97 -20.35 -6.12 -14.50
CA ARG A 97 -21.68 -6.65 -14.87
C ARG A 97 -22.80 -5.62 -14.65
N ARG A 98 -22.79 -4.91 -13.51
CA ARG A 98 -23.78 -3.83 -13.26
C ARG A 98 -23.64 -2.69 -14.25
N ALA A 99 -22.41 -2.31 -14.60
CA ALA A 99 -22.15 -1.30 -15.62
C ALA A 99 -22.68 -1.74 -17.00
N TYR A 100 -22.44 -3.01 -17.35
CA TYR A 100 -22.97 -3.63 -18.56
C TYR A 100 -24.51 -3.67 -18.60
N ASP A 101 -25.15 -4.07 -17.50
CA ASP A 101 -26.61 -4.15 -17.38
C ASP A 101 -27.29 -2.77 -17.41
N MET A 102 -26.64 -1.74 -16.87
CA MET A 102 -27.17 -0.37 -16.86
C MET A 102 -27.04 0.35 -18.21
N GLN A 103 -25.99 0.08 -18.97
CA GLN A 103 -25.63 0.89 -20.14
C GLN A 103 -26.01 0.25 -21.47
N GLY A 104 -26.22 -1.07 -21.52
CA GLY A 104 -26.48 -1.77 -22.78
C GLY A 104 -25.30 -1.66 -23.77
N PHE A 105 -25.35 -2.45 -24.84
CA PHE A 105 -24.22 -2.59 -25.77
C PHE A 105 -24.08 -1.37 -26.69
N ASN A 106 -23.46 -0.28 -26.22
CA ASN A 106 -23.16 0.91 -27.02
C ASN A 106 -21.67 1.29 -26.94
N ASP A 107 -20.91 0.86 -27.95
CA ASP A 107 -19.44 0.93 -28.08
C ASP A 107 -18.87 2.36 -28.30
N GLU A 108 -19.71 3.40 -28.31
CA GLU A 108 -19.24 4.78 -28.45
C GLU A 108 -19.04 5.53 -27.13
N ARG A 109 -19.71 5.11 -26.03
CA ARG A 109 -19.51 5.75 -24.71
C ARG A 109 -18.47 5.05 -23.83
N LEU A 110 -18.25 3.75 -24.00
CA LEU A 110 -17.21 3.01 -23.27
C LEU A 110 -15.79 3.32 -23.76
N LYS A 111 -15.62 3.78 -25.02
CA LYS A 111 -14.32 4.23 -25.55
C LYS A 111 -13.75 5.47 -24.86
N TYR A 112 -14.58 6.22 -24.13
CA TYR A 112 -14.19 7.49 -23.50
C TYR A 112 -14.26 7.49 -21.97
N GLN A 113 -14.60 6.38 -21.32
CA GLN A 113 -14.70 6.31 -19.85
C GLN A 113 -14.01 5.11 -19.19
N ASP A 114 -13.37 4.21 -19.96
CA ASP A 114 -12.59 3.11 -19.38
C ASP A 114 -11.08 3.26 -19.66
N PRO A 115 -10.25 3.54 -18.62
CA PRO A 115 -8.79 3.61 -18.74
C PRO A 115 -8.13 2.29 -19.16
N TYR A 116 -8.82 1.14 -19.07
CA TYR A 116 -8.24 -0.17 -19.38
C TYR A 116 -8.29 -0.55 -20.87
N TYR A 117 -9.07 0.15 -21.70
CA TYR A 117 -9.22 -0.21 -23.12
C TYR A 117 -7.97 0.11 -23.96
N TYR A 118 -7.18 1.11 -23.56
CA TYR A 118 -5.93 1.48 -24.24
C TYR A 118 -4.78 0.50 -23.98
N TYR A 119 -4.77 -0.18 -22.83
CA TYR A 119 -3.72 -1.14 -22.47
C TYR A 119 -3.72 -2.40 -23.35
N ARG A 120 -4.88 -2.85 -23.84
CA ARG A 120 -4.97 -4.09 -24.65
C ARG A 120 -4.59 -3.89 -26.12
N ARG A 121 -4.69 -2.65 -26.64
CA ARG A 121 -4.48 -2.37 -28.08
C ARG A 121 -3.03 -2.00 -28.42
N ARG A 122 -2.26 -1.48 -27.45
CA ARG A 122 -0.85 -1.11 -27.68
C ARG A 122 0.12 -2.29 -27.61
N GLN A 123 -0.31 -3.45 -27.08
CA GLN A 123 0.43 -4.71 -27.18
C GLN A 123 0.31 -5.41 -28.56
N ARG A 124 -0.32 -4.78 -29.56
CA ARG A 124 -0.39 -5.30 -30.94
C ARG A 124 0.06 -4.25 -31.94
N ARG A 125 1.37 -4.03 -32.02
CA ARG A 125 2.04 -3.76 -33.30
C ARG A 125 2.71 -5.06 -33.79
N PRO A 126 2.58 -5.47 -35.07
CA PRO A 126 2.97 -6.79 -35.56
C PRO A 126 4.48 -7.06 -35.73
N ASP A 127 5.36 -6.39 -34.99
CA ASP A 127 6.77 -6.29 -35.38
C ASP A 127 7.81 -6.46 -34.23
N GLU A 128 7.39 -6.68 -32.98
CA GLU A 128 8.33 -7.01 -31.88
C GLU A 128 7.82 -8.14 -30.97
N GLN A 129 7.36 -9.24 -31.58
CA GLN A 129 7.04 -10.48 -30.89
C GLN A 129 7.96 -11.62 -31.38
N SER A 130 9.26 -11.50 -31.14
CA SER A 130 10.21 -12.61 -31.26
C SER A 130 11.45 -12.34 -30.40
N GLY A 131 11.35 -12.63 -29.10
CA GLY A 131 12.44 -12.38 -28.15
C GLY A 131 12.36 -13.22 -26.88
N PHE A 132 11.92 -14.48 -26.98
CA PHE A 132 12.16 -15.47 -25.92
C PHE A 132 12.25 -16.93 -26.42
N TYR A 133 11.78 -17.24 -27.63
CA TYR A 133 12.17 -18.43 -28.40
C TYR A 133 12.18 -18.08 -29.89
N GLY A 134 13.35 -18.04 -30.53
CA GLY A 134 13.48 -17.82 -31.97
C GLY A 134 14.56 -16.83 -32.36
N ALA A 135 15.83 -17.18 -32.14
CA ALA A 135 16.92 -16.60 -32.90
C ALA A 135 16.88 -17.20 -34.31
N THR A 136 16.77 -16.35 -35.33
CA THR A 136 16.85 -16.72 -36.74
C THR A 136 18.18 -17.39 -37.04
N ALA A 137 18.10 -18.55 -37.71
CA ALA A 137 19.24 -19.21 -38.32
C ALA A 137 19.82 -18.32 -39.43
N GLY A 138 21.11 -18.04 -39.32
CA GLY A 138 21.89 -17.36 -40.37
C GLY A 138 22.97 -16.47 -39.80
N THR A 139 23.99 -17.03 -39.15
CA THR A 139 25.40 -17.02 -39.58
C THR A 139 26.26 -17.48 -38.40
N THR A 140 27.20 -18.41 -38.66
CA THR A 140 28.25 -18.97 -37.78
C THR A 140 27.91 -20.21 -36.93
N GLY A 141 28.58 -21.32 -37.27
CA GLY A 141 28.90 -22.43 -36.35
C GLY A 141 27.81 -23.45 -36.05
N SER A 142 27.67 -24.47 -36.91
CA SER A 142 26.89 -25.69 -36.61
C SER A 142 27.44 -26.44 -35.38
N MET A 143 26.84 -26.25 -34.20
CA MET A 143 26.86 -27.21 -33.10
C MET A 143 25.59 -28.07 -33.16
N ARG A 144 25.75 -29.40 -33.12
CA ARG A 144 24.66 -30.36 -33.33
C ARG A 144 23.66 -30.34 -32.16
N ASP A 145 22.38 -30.33 -32.50
CA ASP A 145 21.19 -30.18 -31.64
C ASP A 145 21.13 -31.14 -30.42
N SER A 146 21.83 -32.28 -30.50
CA SER A 146 21.97 -33.23 -29.39
C SER A 146 22.85 -32.73 -28.23
N GLU A 147 23.82 -31.85 -28.49
CA GLU A 147 24.74 -31.32 -27.46
C GLU A 147 24.10 -30.18 -26.66
N PHE A 148 23.25 -29.36 -27.29
CA PHE A 148 22.51 -28.29 -26.63
C PHE A 148 21.48 -28.85 -25.65
N ARG A 149 20.78 -29.91 -26.06
CA ARG A 149 19.78 -30.60 -25.23
C ARG A 149 20.40 -31.26 -23.99
N ARG A 150 21.59 -31.86 -24.15
CA ARG A 150 22.37 -32.43 -23.04
C ARG A 150 22.86 -31.38 -22.04
N LYS A 151 23.45 -30.27 -22.54
CA LYS A 151 23.91 -29.17 -21.68
C LYS A 151 22.77 -28.48 -20.93
N SER A 152 21.60 -28.34 -21.55
CA SER A 152 20.40 -27.77 -20.92
C SER A 152 19.87 -28.69 -19.79
N GLU A 153 19.81 -30.00 -20.04
CA GLU A 153 19.39 -30.97 -19.02
C GLU A 153 20.36 -31.03 -17.84
N ASP A 154 21.67 -30.98 -18.09
CA ASP A 154 22.69 -30.96 -17.03
C ASP A 154 22.64 -29.68 -16.19
N HIS A 155 22.36 -28.53 -16.83
CA HIS A 155 22.16 -27.25 -16.13
C HIS A 155 20.90 -27.28 -15.25
N TRP A 156 19.78 -27.80 -15.76
CA TRP A 156 18.55 -27.94 -14.96
C TRP A 156 18.70 -28.96 -13.83
N ARG A 157 19.43 -30.06 -14.05
CA ARG A 157 19.77 -31.02 -12.98
C ARG A 157 20.66 -30.39 -11.91
N PHE A 158 21.59 -29.52 -12.28
CA PHE A 158 22.42 -28.77 -11.34
C PHE A 158 21.58 -27.80 -10.49
N VAL A 159 20.72 -27.00 -11.13
CA VAL A 159 19.81 -26.07 -10.44
C VAL A 159 18.87 -26.81 -9.46
N MET A 160 18.30 -27.94 -9.89
CA MET A 160 17.44 -28.76 -9.02
C MET A 160 18.19 -29.35 -7.83
N LYS A 161 19.43 -29.81 -8.02
CA LYS A 161 20.27 -30.33 -6.93
C LYS A 161 20.66 -29.24 -5.93
N VAL A 162 21.08 -28.07 -6.40
CA VAL A 162 21.44 -26.94 -5.53
C VAL A 162 20.21 -26.45 -4.74
N THR A 163 19.05 -26.41 -5.38
CA THR A 163 17.78 -26.02 -4.72
C THR A 163 17.36 -27.03 -3.66
N ALA A 164 17.47 -28.34 -3.95
CA ALA A 164 17.18 -29.39 -2.98
C ALA A 164 18.14 -29.37 -1.78
N ILE A 165 19.44 -29.15 -2.03
CA ILE A 165 20.44 -28.97 -0.96
C ILE A 165 20.13 -27.73 -0.13
N GLY A 166 19.76 -26.61 -0.75
CA GLY A 166 19.33 -25.40 -0.05
C GLY A 166 18.11 -25.64 0.86
N LEU A 167 17.10 -26.35 0.38
CA LEU A 167 15.93 -26.72 1.18
C LEU A 167 16.28 -27.65 2.34
N LEU A 168 17.20 -28.60 2.15
CA LEU A 168 17.69 -29.47 3.22
C LEU A 168 18.49 -28.70 4.27
N LEU A 169 19.31 -27.74 3.87
CA LEU A 169 20.05 -26.88 4.80
C LEU A 169 19.11 -26.00 5.63
N VAL A 170 18.04 -25.45 5.02
CA VAL A 170 17.00 -24.70 5.74
C VAL A 170 16.24 -25.60 6.71
N ALA A 171 15.90 -26.82 6.31
CA ALA A 171 15.25 -27.78 7.19
C ALA A 171 16.16 -28.18 8.37
N ALA A 172 17.44 -28.47 8.11
CA ALA A 172 18.42 -28.80 9.15
C ALA A 172 18.63 -27.62 10.12
N TYR A 173 18.73 -26.39 9.61
CA TYR A 173 18.80 -25.19 10.42
C TYR A 173 17.58 -25.03 11.33
N ASN A 174 16.37 -25.21 10.78
CA ASN A 174 15.13 -25.14 11.56
C ASN A 174 15.03 -26.24 12.62
N ILE A 175 15.50 -27.46 12.33
CA ILE A 175 15.55 -28.56 13.30
C ILE A 175 16.53 -28.23 14.44
N ILE A 176 17.74 -27.76 14.11
CA ILE A 176 18.74 -27.34 15.09
C ILE A 176 18.19 -26.19 15.95
N TYR A 177 17.50 -25.23 15.33
CA TYR A 177 16.86 -24.11 16.02
C TYR A 177 15.76 -24.57 16.99
N VAL A 178 14.88 -25.49 16.58
CA VAL A 178 13.86 -26.08 17.47
C VAL A 178 14.50 -26.87 18.61
N MET A 179 15.59 -27.59 18.35
CA MET A 179 16.35 -28.29 19.41
C MET A 179 17.00 -27.31 20.39
N GLN A 180 17.53 -26.18 19.91
CA GLN A 180 18.06 -25.10 20.74
C GLN A 180 16.97 -24.41 21.56
N LEU A 181 15.80 -24.17 20.98
CA LEU A 181 14.62 -23.65 21.68
C LEU A 181 14.18 -24.60 22.80
N ARG A 182 14.04 -25.89 22.52
CA ARG A 182 13.72 -26.90 23.55
C ARG A 182 14.80 -27.04 24.61
N ALA A 183 16.07 -26.79 24.27
CA ALA A 183 17.15 -26.75 25.26
C ALA A 183 17.09 -25.47 26.11
N ARG A 184 16.71 -24.33 25.52
CA ARG A 184 16.49 -23.06 26.22
C ARG A 184 15.23 -23.07 27.08
N GLU A 185 14.12 -23.66 26.64
CA GLU A 185 12.92 -23.89 27.45
C GLU A 185 13.21 -24.79 28.65
N ARG A 186 14.03 -25.84 28.47
CA ARG A 186 14.51 -26.66 29.58
C ARG A 186 15.41 -25.87 30.54
N LYS A 187 16.20 -24.92 30.05
CA LYS A 187 16.97 -23.98 30.88
C LYS A 187 16.09 -22.92 31.56
N LEU A 188 15.02 -22.47 30.91
CA LEU A 188 14.10 -21.45 31.41
C LEU A 188 13.18 -22.02 32.49
N SER A 189 12.72 -23.27 32.33
CA SER A 189 11.99 -24.01 33.36
C SER A 189 12.85 -24.36 34.58
N GLN A 190 14.18 -24.43 34.42
CA GLN A 190 15.14 -24.50 35.53
C GLN A 190 15.44 -23.14 36.18
N LEU A 191 15.09 -22.01 35.54
CA LEU A 191 15.31 -20.65 36.06
C LEU A 191 14.11 -20.07 36.82
N ILE A 192 12.96 -20.77 36.83
CA ILE A 192 11.82 -20.44 37.72
C ILE A 192 12.05 -21.18 39.04
N ASP A 193 13.11 -20.77 39.74
CA ASP A 193 13.43 -21.29 41.07
C ASP A 193 12.52 -20.60 42.10
N GLU A 194 11.81 -21.40 42.91
CA GLU A 194 10.89 -20.92 43.96
C GLU A 194 11.60 -19.95 44.92
N ASP A 195 12.89 -20.18 45.12
CA ASP A 195 13.76 -19.39 45.98
C ASP A 195 14.06 -17.98 45.40
N GLU A 196 14.22 -17.84 44.08
CA GLU A 196 14.45 -16.54 43.44
C GLU A 196 13.17 -15.70 43.36
N ILE A 197 11.99 -16.33 43.21
CA ILE A 197 10.70 -15.63 43.26
C ILE A 197 10.47 -15.06 44.66
N ALA A 198 10.70 -15.85 45.71
CA ALA A 198 10.63 -15.38 47.09
C ALA A 198 11.63 -14.24 47.36
N LYS A 199 12.89 -14.40 46.96
CA LYS A 199 13.93 -13.36 47.11
C LYS A 199 13.63 -12.10 46.32
N SER A 200 12.98 -12.19 45.16
CA SER A 200 12.55 -11.02 44.38
C SER A 200 11.41 -10.28 45.07
N PHE A 201 10.44 -11.01 45.62
CA PHE A 201 9.30 -10.46 46.36
C PHE A 201 9.74 -9.72 47.63
N MET A 202 10.70 -10.27 48.38
CA MET A 202 11.24 -9.66 49.59
C MET A 202 12.10 -8.39 49.35
N ARG A 203 12.44 -8.06 48.09
CA ARG A 203 13.16 -6.80 47.75
C ARG A 203 12.25 -5.56 47.73
N GLN A 204 10.94 -5.73 47.92
CA GLN A 204 10.02 -4.61 47.97
C GLN A 204 10.32 -3.71 49.19
N PRO A 205 10.26 -2.38 49.04
CA PRO A 205 10.60 -1.43 50.11
C PRO A 205 9.87 -1.69 51.43
N GLU A 206 8.65 -2.21 51.36
CA GLU A 206 7.74 -2.46 52.46
C GLU A 206 8.06 -3.73 53.26
N LEU A 207 8.84 -4.66 52.67
CA LEU A 207 9.17 -5.97 53.23
C LEU A 207 10.64 -6.10 53.63
N LYS A 208 11.42 -5.02 53.47
CA LYS A 208 12.88 -5.00 53.63
C LYS A 208 13.37 -5.36 55.04
N ASP A 209 12.53 -5.14 56.05
CA ASP A 209 12.86 -5.38 57.46
C ASP A 209 12.27 -6.71 58.00
N VAL A 210 11.57 -7.48 57.16
CA VAL A 210 10.96 -8.77 57.53
C VAL A 210 11.99 -9.89 57.34
N LEU A 211 12.40 -10.51 58.45
CA LEU A 211 13.32 -11.65 58.45
C LEU A 211 12.51 -12.95 58.47
N LEU A 212 12.53 -13.67 57.36
CA LEU A 212 11.95 -15.02 57.24
C LEU A 212 13.05 -16.07 57.33
N ASP A 213 12.78 -17.20 57.97
CA ASP A 213 13.71 -18.32 57.98
C ASP A 213 13.76 -19.05 56.61
N GLU A 214 14.71 -19.97 56.43
CA GLU A 214 14.92 -20.66 55.15
C GLU A 214 13.73 -21.57 54.76
N LEU A 215 12.95 -22.03 55.75
CA LEU A 215 11.75 -22.85 55.54
C LEU A 215 10.58 -21.97 55.11
N GLU A 216 10.39 -20.84 55.77
CA GLU A 216 9.38 -19.82 55.47
C GLU A 216 9.61 -19.16 54.11
N MET A 217 10.87 -18.91 53.72
CA MET A 217 11.22 -18.42 52.38
C MET A 217 10.85 -19.39 51.28
N ARG A 218 11.04 -20.71 51.50
CA ARG A 218 10.63 -21.74 50.54
C ARG A 218 9.11 -21.89 50.48
N GLU A 219 8.42 -21.80 51.61
CA GLU A 219 6.96 -21.85 51.67
C GLU A 219 6.35 -20.64 50.92
N LEU A 220 6.89 -19.44 51.14
CA LEU A 220 6.51 -18.22 50.42
C LEU A 220 6.77 -18.33 48.91
N GLY A 221 7.93 -18.85 48.52
CA GLY A 221 8.26 -19.10 47.12
C GLY A 221 7.30 -20.07 46.43
N ARG A 222 6.87 -21.12 47.14
CA ARG A 222 5.89 -22.08 46.66
C ARG A 222 4.50 -21.45 46.51
N ILE A 223 4.08 -20.63 47.47
CA ILE A 223 2.79 -19.90 47.42
C ILE A 223 2.79 -18.91 46.24
N LEU A 224 3.82 -18.07 46.13
CA LEU A 224 3.93 -17.06 45.06
C LEU A 224 4.01 -17.70 43.68
N LYS A 225 4.71 -18.83 43.56
CA LYS A 225 4.72 -19.61 42.31
C LYS A 225 3.34 -20.18 41.99
N GLY A 226 2.61 -20.67 43.00
CA GLY A 226 1.21 -21.07 42.87
C GLY A 226 0.31 -19.93 42.37
N ASP A 227 0.48 -18.72 42.90
CA ASP A 227 -0.26 -17.53 42.47
C ASP A 227 0.10 -17.09 41.05
N VAL A 228 1.37 -17.17 40.68
CA VAL A 228 1.85 -16.89 39.30
C VAL A 228 1.32 -17.94 38.33
N ASP A 229 1.37 -19.22 38.69
CA ASP A 229 0.86 -20.33 37.88
C ASP A 229 -0.67 -20.26 37.75
N GLU A 230 -1.38 -19.84 38.81
CA GLU A 230 -2.83 -19.64 38.78
C GLU A 230 -3.23 -18.39 37.99
N ALA A 231 -2.48 -17.28 38.12
CA ALA A 231 -2.68 -16.10 37.28
C ALA A 231 -2.40 -16.41 35.80
N TRP A 232 -1.39 -17.23 35.52
CA TRP A 232 -1.07 -17.70 34.18
C TRP A 232 -2.14 -18.64 33.63
N ARG A 233 -2.64 -19.57 34.45
CA ARG A 233 -3.73 -20.48 34.10
C ARG A 233 -5.04 -19.73 33.88
N ARG A 234 -5.40 -18.77 34.74
CA ARG A 234 -6.55 -17.86 34.52
C ARG A 234 -6.38 -17.11 33.22
N LYS A 235 -5.20 -16.56 32.93
CA LYS A 235 -4.90 -15.90 31.64
C LYS A 235 -5.05 -16.86 30.46
N GLN A 236 -4.60 -18.12 30.59
CA GLN A 236 -4.81 -19.15 29.57
C GLN A 236 -6.29 -19.53 29.42
N GLU A 237 -7.08 -19.56 30.49
CA GLU A 237 -8.52 -19.81 30.48
C GLU A 237 -9.30 -18.63 29.86
N THR A 238 -8.91 -17.38 30.14
CA THR A 238 -9.46 -16.19 29.47
C THR A 238 -9.11 -16.15 27.97
N LEU A 239 -8.04 -16.82 27.57
CA LEU A 239 -7.62 -17.00 26.18
C LEU A 239 -8.21 -18.27 25.54
N ALA A 240 -8.60 -19.26 26.34
CA ALA A 240 -9.19 -20.53 25.91
C ALA A 240 -10.70 -20.35 25.67
N GLY A 241 -11.04 -19.86 24.49
CA GLY A 241 -12.42 -19.63 24.08
C GLY A 241 -12.58 -18.40 23.19
N LYS A 242 -11.60 -17.50 23.21
CA LYS A 242 -11.55 -16.37 22.29
C LYS A 242 -11.07 -16.81 20.91
N ASN A 243 -11.76 -16.37 19.87
CA ASN A 243 -11.39 -16.64 18.49
C ASN A 243 -9.96 -16.09 18.24
N PRO A 244 -9.10 -16.75 17.47
CA PRO A 244 -7.83 -16.17 17.01
C PRO A 244 -7.97 -14.77 16.37
N ASN A 245 -9.16 -14.42 15.88
CA ASN A 245 -9.51 -13.07 15.42
C ASN A 245 -9.76 -12.06 16.56
N GLU A 246 -10.32 -12.48 17.69
CA GLU A 246 -10.54 -11.62 18.87
C GLU A 246 -9.22 -11.38 19.63
N ILE A 247 -8.36 -12.40 19.73
CA ILE A 247 -6.99 -12.23 20.22
C ILE A 247 -6.20 -11.33 19.27
N ARG A 248 -6.44 -11.41 17.95
CA ARG A 248 -5.86 -10.46 16.98
C ARG A 248 -6.38 -9.03 17.16
N GLU A 249 -7.62 -8.85 17.58
CA GLU A 249 -8.21 -7.53 17.85
C GLU A 249 -7.63 -6.88 19.12
N GLU A 250 -7.32 -7.69 20.14
CA GLU A 250 -6.72 -7.25 21.41
C GLU A 250 -5.27 -6.73 21.24
N TYR A 251 -4.57 -7.11 20.15
CA TYR A 251 -3.22 -6.65 19.80
C TYR A 251 -3.17 -5.72 18.58
N ARG A 252 -4.33 -5.25 18.08
CA ARG A 252 -4.49 -4.51 16.81
C ARG A 252 -4.22 -3.01 16.92
N TRP A 253 -3.18 -2.63 17.65
CA TRP A 253 -2.91 -1.21 17.90
C TRP A 253 -1.92 -0.69 16.85
N ASP A 254 -2.43 0.09 15.91
CA ASP A 254 -1.62 0.87 14.97
C ASP A 254 -0.62 1.77 15.74
N SER A 255 0.53 2.10 15.13
CA SER A 255 1.54 2.98 15.72
C SER A 255 0.97 4.33 16.13
N GLY A 256 -0.07 4.80 15.44
CA GLY A 256 -0.79 6.03 15.77
C GLY A 256 -1.51 5.97 17.11
N LEU A 257 -2.11 4.84 17.45
CA LEU A 257 -2.89 4.68 18.68
C LEU A 257 -1.99 4.52 19.91
N HIS A 258 -0.88 3.80 19.74
CA HIS A 258 0.20 3.74 20.73
C HIS A 258 0.83 5.12 21.00
N THR A 259 1.06 5.91 19.94
CA THR A 259 1.53 7.30 20.06
C THR A 259 0.51 8.16 20.81
N ALA A 260 -0.77 8.08 20.45
CA ALA A 260 -1.85 8.83 21.09
C ALA A 260 -1.97 8.51 22.58
N LYS A 261 -1.91 7.23 22.95
CA LYS A 261 -1.88 6.80 24.35
C LYS A 261 -0.70 7.42 25.10
N ASN A 262 0.49 7.36 24.52
CA ASN A 262 1.71 7.85 25.15
C ASN A 262 1.65 9.37 25.44
N LEU A 263 1.06 10.15 24.53
CA LEU A 263 0.82 11.59 24.72
C LEU A 263 -0.33 11.85 25.71
N PHE A 264 -1.41 11.08 25.65
CA PHE A 264 -2.54 11.18 26.57
C PHE A 264 -2.10 10.96 28.02
N LEU A 265 -1.26 9.95 28.28
CA LEU A 265 -0.71 9.67 29.61
C LEU A 265 0.23 10.78 30.13
N ARG A 266 0.76 11.62 29.22
CA ARG A 266 1.54 12.83 29.56
C ARG A 266 0.66 14.06 29.80
N GLY A 267 -0.67 13.91 29.82
CA GLY A 267 -1.62 14.99 30.04
C GLY A 267 -1.99 15.78 28.79
N ALA A 268 -1.62 15.32 27.59
CA ALA A 268 -1.95 16.02 26.36
C ALA A 268 -3.46 15.95 26.04
N THR A 269 -3.99 17.01 25.43
CA THR A 269 -5.26 16.92 24.69
C THR A 269 -4.96 16.34 23.32
N VAL A 270 -5.41 15.11 23.07
CA VAL A 270 -5.09 14.36 21.87
C VAL A 270 -6.31 14.32 20.94
N ILE A 271 -6.12 14.81 19.72
CA ILE A 271 -7.08 14.70 18.63
C ILE A 271 -6.75 13.44 17.82
N LEU A 272 -7.56 12.41 18.00
CA LEU A 272 -7.51 11.19 17.21
C LEU A 272 -8.34 11.36 15.94
N THR A 273 -7.78 10.91 14.82
CA THR A 273 -8.47 10.93 13.52
C THR A 273 -8.68 9.51 13.01
N CYS A 274 -9.88 9.22 12.52
CA CYS A 274 -10.18 7.94 11.89
C CYS A 274 -11.14 8.13 10.72
N ARG A 275 -11.02 7.29 9.68
CA ARG A 275 -12.00 7.26 8.58
C ARG A 275 -13.32 6.60 8.98
N ASP A 276 -13.26 5.69 9.94
CA ASP A 276 -14.38 4.89 10.41
C ASP A 276 -14.64 5.24 11.87
N GLU A 277 -15.78 5.87 12.12
CA GLU A 277 -16.13 6.37 13.45
C GLU A 277 -16.29 5.23 14.47
N VAL A 278 -16.79 4.07 14.05
CA VAL A 278 -16.97 2.91 14.93
C VAL A 278 -15.61 2.40 15.39
N ARG A 279 -14.66 2.25 14.46
CA ARG A 279 -13.27 1.89 14.81
C ARG A 279 -12.59 2.96 15.65
N GLY A 280 -12.85 4.22 15.37
CA GLY A 280 -12.34 5.35 16.16
C GLY A 280 -12.84 5.32 17.61
N ARG A 281 -14.12 5.00 17.82
CA ARG A 281 -14.71 4.87 19.17
C ARG A 281 -14.13 3.69 19.94
N ALA A 282 -13.98 2.53 19.31
CA ALA A 282 -13.31 1.38 19.92
C ALA A 282 -11.84 1.70 20.29
N ALA A 283 -11.15 2.47 19.45
CA ALA A 283 -9.80 2.95 19.75
C ALA A 283 -9.75 3.91 20.94
N LEU A 284 -10.72 4.82 21.07
CA LEU A 284 -10.85 5.72 22.22
C LEU A 284 -11.05 4.95 23.52
N GLU A 285 -12.03 4.04 23.54
CA GLU A 285 -12.35 3.23 24.72
C GLU A 285 -11.12 2.46 25.21
N ALA A 286 -10.36 1.90 24.28
CA ALA A 286 -9.15 1.15 24.62
C ALA A 286 -8.00 2.01 25.17
N VAL A 287 -7.87 3.27 24.76
CA VAL A 287 -6.88 4.18 25.37
C VAL A 287 -7.32 4.54 26.79
N GLN A 288 -8.62 4.71 27.01
CA GLN A 288 -9.19 5.06 28.31
C GLN A 288 -9.22 3.88 29.30
N SER A 289 -9.36 2.64 28.82
CA SER A 289 -9.55 1.45 29.66
C SER A 289 -8.25 0.75 30.11
N GLN A 290 -7.07 1.22 29.71
CA GLN A 290 -5.81 0.53 30.02
C GLN A 290 -5.24 0.87 31.40
N PRO A 291 -4.62 -0.11 32.11
CA PRO A 291 -4.01 0.10 33.43
C PRO A 291 -2.85 1.13 33.37
N GLY A 292 -2.73 1.97 34.40
CA GLY A 292 -1.82 3.12 34.43
C GLY A 292 -2.51 4.47 34.24
N VAL A 293 -3.83 4.48 34.00
CA VAL A 293 -4.72 5.58 34.38
C VAL A 293 -5.04 5.43 35.87
N ASP A 294 -4.01 5.48 36.72
CA ASP A 294 -4.21 5.54 38.16
C ASP A 294 -4.68 6.96 38.53
N ASP A 295 -5.31 7.10 39.70
CA ASP A 295 -5.77 8.35 40.34
C ASP A 295 -4.68 9.46 40.47
N ARG A 296 -3.44 9.17 40.05
CA ARG A 296 -2.26 10.05 40.06
C ARG A 296 -1.85 10.57 38.69
N SER A 297 -2.38 10.03 37.59
CA SER A 297 -2.15 10.56 36.25
C SER A 297 -3.21 11.63 35.97
N PRO A 298 -2.85 12.88 35.61
CA PRO A 298 -3.85 13.94 35.42
C PRO A 298 -4.85 13.66 34.29
N GLY A 299 -4.60 12.63 33.47
CA GLY A 299 -5.44 12.23 32.35
C GLY A 299 -5.49 13.31 31.27
N GLY A 300 -5.06 12.99 30.05
CA GLY A 300 -5.30 13.88 28.92
C GLY A 300 -6.80 14.03 28.62
N ARG A 301 -7.12 14.78 27.55
CA ARG A 301 -8.45 14.73 26.92
C ARG A 301 -8.33 14.05 25.57
N LEU A 302 -9.30 13.25 25.20
CA LEU A 302 -9.35 12.63 23.87
C LEU A 302 -10.53 13.18 23.09
N HIS A 303 -10.25 13.59 21.85
CA HIS A 303 -11.28 13.96 20.88
C HIS A 303 -11.13 13.06 19.66
N LEU A 304 -12.26 12.63 19.09
CA LEU A 304 -12.28 11.86 17.84
C LEU A 304 -12.95 12.68 16.76
N PHE A 305 -12.27 12.79 15.63
CA PHE A 305 -12.79 13.44 14.43
C PHE A 305 -12.63 12.52 13.22
N THR A 306 -13.57 12.64 12.27
CA THR A 306 -13.49 11.88 11.02
C THR A 306 -12.56 12.58 10.04
N LEU A 307 -11.64 11.82 9.45
CA LEU A 307 -10.72 12.34 8.44
C LEU A 307 -10.38 11.27 7.41
N ASP A 308 -10.66 11.56 6.15
CA ASP A 308 -10.22 10.78 5.00
C ASP A 308 -9.18 11.53 4.17
N LEU A 309 -7.90 11.21 4.39
CA LEU A 309 -6.77 11.81 3.67
C LEU A 309 -6.78 11.52 2.15
N THR A 310 -7.59 10.57 1.69
CA THR A 310 -7.76 10.30 0.25
C THR A 310 -8.68 11.30 -0.43
N CYS A 311 -9.38 12.14 0.35
CA CYS A 311 -10.38 13.09 -0.13
C CYS A 311 -10.04 14.52 0.30
N TYR A 312 -9.65 15.36 -0.65
CA TYR A 312 -9.30 16.77 -0.44
C TYR A 312 -10.40 17.55 0.31
N GLN A 313 -11.67 17.34 -0.06
CA GLN A 313 -12.81 17.95 0.63
C GLN A 313 -12.90 17.51 2.10
N SER A 314 -12.68 16.22 2.39
CA SER A 314 -12.68 15.73 3.77
C SER A 314 -11.59 16.38 4.59
N THR A 315 -10.41 16.57 4.00
CA THR A 315 -9.28 17.24 4.66
C THR A 315 -9.60 18.72 4.96
N LEU A 316 -10.22 19.44 4.02
CA LEU A 316 -10.61 20.84 4.24
C LEU A 316 -11.69 20.97 5.33
N ASN A 317 -12.73 20.14 5.28
CA ASN A 317 -13.79 20.11 6.29
C ASN A 317 -13.22 19.84 7.69
N PHE A 318 -12.35 18.84 7.81
CA PHE A 318 -11.67 18.55 9.06
C PHE A 318 -10.87 19.75 9.56
N CYS A 319 -10.06 20.38 8.70
CA CYS A 319 -9.29 21.56 9.10
C CYS A 319 -10.17 22.73 9.54
N HIS A 320 -11.33 22.90 8.89
CA HIS A 320 -12.30 23.93 9.24
C HIS A 320 -12.90 23.66 10.63
N GLU A 321 -13.35 22.43 10.86
CA GLU A 321 -13.90 21.98 12.14
C GLU A 321 -12.87 22.15 13.27
N ILE A 322 -11.63 21.72 13.06
CA ILE A 322 -10.55 21.89 14.05
C ILE A 322 -10.31 23.36 14.41
N LYS A 323 -10.35 24.28 13.44
CA LYS A 323 -10.21 25.73 13.69
C LYS A 323 -11.37 26.33 14.49
N GLN A 324 -12.55 25.71 14.48
CA GLN A 324 -13.69 26.13 15.29
C GLN A 324 -13.63 25.57 16.71
N HIS A 325 -13.07 24.37 16.88
CA HIS A 325 -13.02 23.68 18.16
C HIS A 325 -11.78 23.98 19.00
N PHE A 326 -10.66 24.35 18.36
CA PHE A 326 -9.38 24.53 19.03
C PHE A 326 -8.70 25.82 18.60
N ASP A 327 -8.27 26.59 19.60
CA ASP A 327 -7.57 27.85 19.35
C ASP A 327 -6.10 27.66 18.96
N ARG A 328 -5.48 26.52 19.30
CA ARG A 328 -4.05 26.24 19.16
C ARG A 328 -3.80 24.75 18.91
N ILE A 329 -2.74 24.42 18.16
CA ILE A 329 -2.17 23.08 18.07
C ILE A 329 -0.70 23.16 18.46
N ASP A 330 -0.27 22.33 19.41
CA ASP A 330 1.15 22.27 19.78
C ASP A 330 1.93 21.28 18.90
N VAL A 331 1.32 20.13 18.59
CA VAL A 331 1.98 19.04 17.87
C VAL A 331 1.04 18.50 16.79
N LEU A 332 1.49 18.45 15.53
CA LEU A 332 0.82 17.75 14.44
C LEU A 332 1.65 16.52 14.03
N ILE A 333 1.06 15.32 14.14
CA ILE A 333 1.74 14.06 13.79
C ILE A 333 1.11 13.45 12.53
N ASN A 334 1.82 13.55 11.42
CA ASN A 334 1.46 12.96 10.13
C ASN A 334 1.87 11.47 10.10
N ASN A 335 1.15 10.65 10.88
CA ASN A 335 1.42 9.20 11.03
C ASN A 335 0.68 8.33 10.00
N ALA A 336 -0.54 8.71 9.61
CA ALA A 336 -1.43 7.85 8.85
C ALA A 336 -0.79 7.35 7.54
N GLY A 337 -0.96 6.08 7.21
CA GLY A 337 -0.47 5.58 5.93
C GLY A 337 -0.94 4.19 5.55
N VAL A 338 -0.84 3.93 4.24
CA VAL A 338 -1.17 2.65 3.60
C VAL A 338 0.06 2.13 2.84
N MET A 339 0.15 0.81 2.69
CA MET A 339 1.23 0.13 1.98
C MET A 339 0.67 -1.10 1.26
N GLY A 340 1.21 -1.40 0.07
CA GLY A 340 0.95 -2.65 -0.64
C GLY A 340 -0.40 -2.70 -1.35
N LEU A 341 -1.02 -1.55 -1.62
CA LEU A 341 -2.25 -1.49 -2.39
C LEU A 341 -1.98 -1.76 -3.88
N ALA A 342 -2.97 -2.31 -4.58
CA ALA A 342 -2.96 -2.33 -6.04
C ALA A 342 -3.10 -0.89 -6.57
N PHE A 343 -2.83 -0.70 -7.87
CA PHE A 343 -3.01 0.61 -8.48
C PHE A 343 -4.47 1.04 -8.38
N GLU A 344 -4.71 2.08 -7.60
CA GLU A 344 -6.01 2.71 -7.40
C GLU A 344 -5.81 4.22 -7.31
N LEU A 345 -6.82 4.94 -7.79
CA LEU A 345 -6.88 6.40 -7.66
C LEU A 345 -7.84 6.78 -6.54
N SER A 346 -7.46 7.82 -5.80
CA SER A 346 -8.32 8.47 -4.82
C SER A 346 -9.50 9.16 -5.51
N ARG A 347 -10.46 9.66 -4.71
CA ARG A 347 -11.60 10.45 -5.24
C ARG A 347 -11.16 11.69 -6.03
N ASN A 348 -9.96 12.20 -5.76
CA ASN A 348 -9.38 13.34 -6.45
C ASN A 348 -8.46 12.96 -7.61
N GLY A 349 -8.40 11.68 -7.98
CA GLY A 349 -7.61 11.19 -9.10
C GLY A 349 -6.12 11.04 -8.80
N ILE A 350 -5.70 10.97 -7.53
CA ILE A 350 -4.29 10.79 -7.15
C ILE A 350 -4.04 9.33 -6.81
N GLU A 351 -2.89 8.77 -7.18
CA GLU A 351 -2.47 7.43 -6.76
C GLU A 351 -2.59 7.24 -5.23
N MET A 352 -3.16 6.11 -4.81
CA MET A 352 -3.65 5.92 -3.44
C MET A 352 -2.59 6.05 -2.33
N HIS A 353 -1.37 5.55 -2.54
CA HIS A 353 -0.30 5.72 -1.55
C HIS A 353 0.14 7.17 -1.45
N PHE A 354 0.31 7.83 -2.59
CA PHE A 354 0.69 9.24 -2.64
C PHE A 354 -0.40 10.14 -2.06
N ALA A 355 -1.67 9.87 -2.36
CA ALA A 355 -2.83 10.57 -1.82
C ALA A 355 -2.85 10.50 -0.28
N THR A 356 -2.75 9.28 0.27
CA THR A 356 -2.88 9.05 1.72
C THR A 356 -1.64 9.48 2.48
N ASN A 357 -0.45 9.03 2.06
CA ASN A 357 0.74 9.10 2.88
C ASN A 357 1.44 10.47 2.79
N ALA A 358 1.21 11.22 1.70
CA ALA A 358 1.94 12.45 1.37
C ALA A 358 1.01 13.64 1.08
N PHE A 359 0.18 13.58 0.04
CA PHE A 359 -0.61 14.73 -0.41
C PHE A 359 -1.66 15.18 0.64
N GLY A 360 -2.41 14.25 1.23
CA GLY A 360 -3.37 14.59 2.29
C GLY A 360 -2.71 15.25 3.50
N HIS A 361 -1.53 14.76 3.91
CA HIS A 361 -0.74 15.38 4.99
C HIS A 361 -0.19 16.75 4.62
N TYR A 362 0.23 16.96 3.37
CA TYR A 362 0.62 18.27 2.87
C TYR A 362 -0.52 19.29 3.00
N VAL A 363 -1.74 18.89 2.63
CA VAL A 363 -2.93 19.75 2.75
C VAL A 363 -3.25 20.06 4.22
N LEU A 364 -3.19 19.07 5.11
CA LEU A 364 -3.37 19.27 6.55
C LEU A 364 -2.40 20.30 7.10
N VAL A 365 -1.10 20.13 6.81
CA VAL A 365 -0.04 21.01 7.32
C VAL A 365 -0.30 22.46 6.91
N ASN A 366 -0.53 22.73 5.63
CA ASN A 366 -0.74 24.10 5.17
C ASN A 366 -2.02 24.73 5.75
N ASN A 367 -3.07 23.94 5.93
CA ASN A 367 -4.34 24.45 6.45
C ASN A 367 -4.31 24.70 7.96
N LEU A 368 -3.56 23.89 8.73
CA LEU A 368 -3.49 23.97 10.19
C LEU A 368 -2.29 24.77 10.69
N LEU A 369 -1.40 25.24 9.82
CA LEU A 369 -0.21 26.00 10.20
C LEU A 369 -0.53 27.23 11.05
N THR A 370 -1.63 27.92 10.75
CA THR A 370 -2.10 29.08 11.54
C THR A 370 -2.43 28.75 13.00
N LEU A 371 -2.81 27.51 13.31
CA LEU A 371 -3.01 27.06 14.69
C LEU A 371 -1.71 26.61 15.35
N LEU A 372 -0.78 26.06 14.56
CA LEU A 372 0.56 25.65 15.00
C LEU A 372 1.43 26.86 15.37
N GLU A 373 1.30 27.95 14.63
CA GLU A 373 2.05 29.20 14.88
C GLU A 373 1.62 29.91 16.17
N LYS A 374 0.44 29.60 16.70
CA LYS A 374 -0.01 30.10 18.01
C LYS A 374 0.65 29.36 19.18
N SER A 375 1.40 28.29 18.91
CA SER A 375 2.21 27.60 19.90
C SER A 375 3.64 28.15 19.89
N ASP A 376 4.14 28.48 21.08
CA ASP A 376 5.52 28.95 21.27
C ASP A 376 6.55 27.89 20.88
N ASP A 377 6.16 26.60 20.95
CA ASP A 377 7.01 25.45 20.66
C ASP A 377 6.32 24.48 19.67
N GLY A 378 5.59 25.05 18.71
CA GLY A 378 4.83 24.32 17.70
C GLY A 378 5.70 23.37 16.87
N ARG A 379 5.17 22.20 16.54
CA ARG A 379 5.94 21.17 15.82
C ARG A 379 5.12 20.27 14.91
N ILE A 380 5.75 19.84 13.84
CA ILE A 380 5.18 18.94 12.83
C ILE A 380 6.07 17.70 12.73
N VAL A 381 5.54 16.52 13.03
CA VAL A 381 6.26 15.24 12.93
C VAL A 381 5.73 14.46 11.72
N ILE A 382 6.59 14.18 10.75
CA ILE A 382 6.24 13.51 9.49
C ILE A 382 6.78 12.08 9.48
N VAL A 383 5.90 11.08 9.43
CA VAL A 383 6.29 9.66 9.46
C VAL A 383 6.66 9.15 8.07
N SER A 384 7.95 8.88 7.88
CA SER A 384 8.54 8.28 6.69
C SER A 384 8.84 6.76 6.89
N SER A 385 9.67 6.17 6.04
CA SER A 385 10.11 4.78 6.09
C SER A 385 11.45 4.59 5.40
N GLY A 386 12.33 3.70 5.90
CA GLY A 386 13.62 3.41 5.25
C GLY A 386 13.52 2.96 3.78
N LEU A 387 12.35 2.49 3.33
CA LEU A 387 12.10 2.15 1.93
C LEU A 387 12.22 3.35 0.98
N TYR A 388 12.12 4.60 1.46
CA TYR A 388 12.31 5.78 0.61
C TYR A 388 13.69 5.80 -0.07
N LYS A 389 14.71 5.19 0.55
CA LYS A 389 16.08 5.13 0.01
C LYS A 389 16.20 4.30 -1.26
N GLY A 390 15.22 3.44 -1.55
CA GLY A 390 15.19 2.62 -2.77
C GLY A 390 14.57 3.31 -3.98
N VAL A 391 14.16 4.57 -3.87
CA VAL A 391 13.63 5.35 -4.99
C VAL A 391 14.79 5.97 -5.75
N ASP A 392 14.79 5.80 -7.07
CA ASP A 392 15.82 6.28 -7.98
C ASP A 392 15.32 7.39 -8.92
N HIS A 393 14.00 7.56 -9.04
CA HIS A 393 13.38 8.62 -9.83
C HIS A 393 12.05 9.10 -9.22
N ILE A 394 11.67 10.34 -9.52
CA ILE A 394 10.39 10.93 -9.13
C ILE A 394 9.48 10.98 -10.38
N PRO A 395 8.32 10.30 -10.38
CA PRO A 395 7.37 10.36 -11.49
C PRO A 395 6.83 11.78 -11.73
N SER A 396 6.37 12.01 -12.96
CA SER A 396 5.67 13.24 -13.29
C SER A 396 4.32 13.35 -12.58
N ILE A 397 3.83 14.59 -12.43
CA ILE A 397 2.49 14.84 -11.89
C ILE A 397 1.40 14.07 -12.66
N ARG A 398 1.53 13.92 -13.98
CA ARG A 398 0.55 13.18 -14.80
C ARG A 398 0.47 11.71 -14.40
N GLN A 399 1.60 11.07 -14.11
CA GLN A 399 1.63 9.69 -13.63
C GLN A 399 0.97 9.57 -12.26
N LEU A 400 1.29 10.48 -11.33
CA LEU A 400 0.67 10.53 -10.01
C LEU A 400 -0.84 10.79 -10.06
N MET A 401 -1.30 11.51 -11.09
CA MET A 401 -2.72 11.82 -11.35
C MET A 401 -3.42 10.77 -12.24
N GLY A 402 -2.76 9.64 -12.55
CA GLY A 402 -3.34 8.55 -13.34
C GLY A 402 -3.52 8.82 -14.84
N GLU A 403 -2.84 9.83 -15.40
CA GLU A 403 -2.98 10.28 -16.80
C GLU A 403 -2.02 9.62 -17.80
N HIS A 404 -1.16 8.67 -17.37
CA HIS A 404 -0.17 8.03 -18.25
C HIS A 404 -0.03 6.53 -17.96
N ASP A 405 0.50 5.79 -18.94
CA ASP A 405 0.99 4.42 -18.80
C ASP A 405 2.08 4.37 -17.71
N TRP A 406 1.69 4.21 -16.44
CA TRP A 406 2.61 4.02 -15.32
C TRP A 406 2.83 2.52 -15.13
N ASP A 407 4.07 2.06 -15.26
CA ASP A 407 4.46 0.70 -14.85
C ASP A 407 4.39 0.61 -13.31
N TYR A 408 3.19 0.26 -12.83
CA TYR A 408 2.87 0.36 -11.42
C TYR A 408 3.49 -0.78 -10.61
N GLN A 409 4.30 -0.41 -9.63
CA GLN A 409 4.83 -1.32 -8.63
C GLN A 409 4.47 -0.79 -7.24
N ALA A 410 3.60 -1.51 -6.52
CA ALA A 410 3.08 -1.09 -5.21
C ALA A 410 4.20 -0.73 -4.20
N ARG A 411 5.31 -1.48 -4.23
CA ARG A 411 6.48 -1.21 -3.37
C ARG A 411 7.14 0.13 -3.73
N PHE A 412 7.29 0.41 -5.03
CA PHE A 412 7.83 1.67 -5.51
C PHE A 412 6.89 2.83 -5.18
N ALA A 413 5.59 2.70 -5.42
CA ALA A 413 4.60 3.73 -5.10
C ALA A 413 4.59 4.08 -3.60
N TYR A 414 4.65 3.06 -2.73
CA TYR A 414 4.82 3.28 -1.29
C TYR A 414 6.14 3.99 -0.97
N ALA A 415 7.27 3.49 -1.47
CA ALA A 415 8.59 4.07 -1.24
C ALA A 415 8.64 5.54 -1.70
N LEU A 416 8.05 5.85 -2.86
CA LEU A 416 7.91 7.19 -3.41
C LEU A 416 7.07 8.09 -2.49
N SER A 417 5.97 7.60 -1.94
CA SER A 417 5.16 8.36 -0.98
C SER A 417 5.95 8.70 0.29
N LYS A 418 6.86 7.82 0.72
CA LYS A 418 7.74 8.05 1.88
C LYS A 418 8.93 8.94 1.53
N LEU A 419 9.42 8.92 0.30
CA LEU A 419 10.37 9.91 -0.21
C LEU A 419 9.74 11.30 -0.21
N ALA A 420 8.50 11.42 -0.67
CA ALA A 420 7.76 12.67 -0.68
C ALA A 420 7.61 13.25 0.74
N ASN A 421 7.45 12.42 1.77
CA ASN A 421 7.46 12.86 3.18
C ASN A 421 8.79 13.47 3.60
N CYS A 422 9.92 12.86 3.22
CA CYS A 422 11.26 13.40 3.50
C CYS A 422 11.49 14.74 2.77
N LEU A 423 11.17 14.79 1.48
CA LEU A 423 11.27 15.99 0.66
C LEU A 423 10.38 17.12 1.21
N HIS A 424 9.17 16.78 1.64
CA HIS A 424 8.25 17.72 2.27
C HIS A 424 8.85 18.29 3.56
N ALA A 425 9.42 17.47 4.45
CA ALA A 425 10.03 17.95 5.69
C ALA A 425 11.16 18.95 5.43
N VAL A 426 12.03 18.68 4.45
CA VAL A 426 13.16 19.55 4.10
C VAL A 426 12.68 20.90 3.56
N GLU A 427 11.79 20.90 2.56
CA GLU A 427 11.30 22.15 1.96
C GLU A 427 10.39 22.92 2.93
N LEU A 428 9.59 22.23 3.74
CA LEU A 428 8.77 22.86 4.76
C LEU A 428 9.63 23.57 5.82
N ALA A 429 10.71 22.95 6.30
CA ALA A 429 11.62 23.57 7.26
C ALA A 429 12.23 24.86 6.71
N LYS A 430 12.66 24.84 5.44
CA LYS A 430 13.19 26.01 4.74
C LYS A 430 12.14 27.12 4.64
N ARG A 431 10.90 26.78 4.27
CA ARG A 431 9.79 27.74 4.15
C ARG A 431 9.37 28.34 5.48
N LEU A 432 9.27 27.53 6.53
CA LEU A 432 8.96 28.00 7.89
C LEU A 432 10.03 28.99 8.36
N THR A 433 11.31 28.68 8.12
CA THR A 433 12.43 29.56 8.47
C THR A 433 12.38 30.87 7.67
N ALA A 434 12.14 30.80 6.36
CA ALA A 434 12.06 31.97 5.49
C ALA A 434 10.90 32.91 5.87
N ASN A 435 9.79 32.35 6.36
CA ASN A 435 8.62 33.12 6.82
C ASN A 435 8.66 33.46 8.31
N ARG A 436 9.75 33.16 9.01
CA ARG A 436 9.95 33.44 10.45
C ARG A 436 8.91 32.76 11.35
N CYS A 437 8.39 31.61 10.94
CA CYS A 437 7.49 30.80 11.73
C CYS A 437 8.28 30.16 12.90
N SER A 438 7.72 30.16 14.11
CA SER A 438 8.30 29.48 15.28
C SER A 438 8.27 27.95 15.12
N THR A 439 7.23 27.44 14.45
CA THR A 439 6.97 26.01 14.24
C THR A 439 8.15 25.31 13.57
N LYS A 440 8.53 24.15 14.10
CA LYS A 440 9.56 23.27 13.51
C LYS A 440 8.96 22.02 12.87
N VAL A 441 9.71 21.36 12.01
CA VAL A 441 9.31 20.11 11.36
C VAL A 441 10.38 19.05 11.50
N TYR A 442 9.99 17.81 11.73
CA TYR A 442 10.89 16.67 11.89
C TYR A 442 10.37 15.49 11.08
N ALA A 443 11.22 14.89 10.23
CA ALA A 443 10.90 13.61 9.61
C ALA A 443 11.36 12.48 10.53
N ILE A 444 10.62 11.37 10.58
CA ILE A 444 11.04 10.20 11.36
C ILE A 444 10.94 8.93 10.52
N ARG A 445 11.81 7.94 10.77
CA ARG A 445 11.57 6.56 10.34
C ARG A 445 11.49 5.62 11.55
N PRO A 446 10.36 4.91 11.77
CA PRO A 446 10.16 4.11 12.97
C PRO A 446 11.02 2.84 13.00
N GLY A 447 11.65 2.47 11.88
CA GLY A 447 12.28 1.16 11.70
C GLY A 447 11.26 0.12 11.23
N PHE A 448 11.66 -1.15 11.18
CA PHE A 448 10.74 -2.23 10.87
C PHE A 448 9.95 -2.57 12.14
N VAL A 449 8.66 -2.24 12.21
CA VAL A 449 7.82 -2.46 13.40
C VAL A 449 6.90 -3.65 13.14
N GLY A 450 6.99 -4.66 13.99
CA GLY A 450 6.20 -5.89 13.90
C GLY A 450 4.77 -5.65 14.40
N GLY A 451 3.77 -6.26 13.75
CA GLY A 451 2.38 -6.22 14.21
C GLY A 451 1.51 -5.07 13.69
N THR A 452 2.02 -4.21 12.80
CA THR A 452 1.21 -3.14 12.17
C THR A 452 0.30 -3.66 11.04
N GLU A 453 -0.84 -2.99 10.80
CA GLU A 453 -1.79 -3.31 9.71
C GLU A 453 -1.20 -3.10 8.30
N LEU A 454 -0.03 -2.48 8.18
CA LEU A 454 0.62 -2.11 6.92
C LEU A 454 0.93 -3.32 6.01
N GLY A 455 1.05 -4.53 6.57
CA GLY A 455 1.36 -5.76 5.82
C GLY A 455 0.17 -6.65 5.47
N ARG A 456 -1.07 -6.24 5.74
CA ARG A 456 -2.26 -7.13 5.67
C ARG A 456 -2.56 -7.73 4.31
N GLU A 457 -2.14 -7.06 3.23
CA GLU A 457 -2.33 -7.50 1.84
C GLU A 457 -1.25 -8.52 1.38
N THR A 458 -0.27 -8.84 2.24
CA THR A 458 0.77 -9.85 1.91
C THR A 458 0.18 -11.25 2.03
N HIS A 459 0.37 -12.09 1.00
CA HIS A 459 -0.12 -13.47 0.98
C HIS A 459 0.24 -14.22 2.27
N TRP A 460 -0.76 -14.84 2.90
CA TRP A 460 -0.65 -15.42 4.25
C TRP A 460 0.53 -16.40 4.38
N LEU A 461 0.79 -17.22 3.35
CA LEU A 461 1.90 -18.18 3.35
C LEU A 461 3.27 -17.51 3.38
N LEU A 462 3.47 -16.43 2.62
CA LEU A 462 4.71 -15.63 2.65
C LEU A 462 4.86 -14.92 4.00
N ARG A 463 3.76 -14.43 4.57
CA ARG A 463 3.75 -13.82 5.91
C ARG A 463 4.12 -14.81 7.01
N THR A 464 3.64 -16.05 6.93
CA THR A 464 3.97 -17.13 7.88
C THR A 464 5.42 -17.57 7.75
N LEU A 465 5.93 -17.74 6.52
CA LEU A 465 7.32 -18.15 6.27
C LEU A 465 8.34 -17.04 6.62
N ALA A 466 7.98 -15.78 6.40
CA ALA A 466 8.81 -14.64 6.78
C ALA A 466 8.69 -14.28 8.27
N SER A 467 7.68 -14.79 8.99
CA SER A 467 7.36 -14.43 10.38
C SER A 467 8.54 -14.51 11.35
N PRO A 468 9.43 -15.52 11.31
CA PRO A 468 10.58 -15.60 12.22
C PRO A 468 11.64 -14.54 11.93
N VAL A 469 11.85 -14.23 10.65
CA VAL A 469 12.79 -13.21 10.17
C VAL A 469 12.23 -11.81 10.46
N ILE A 470 10.94 -11.61 10.18
CA ILE A 470 10.19 -10.40 10.51
C ILE A 470 10.27 -10.16 12.02
N TRP A 471 10.05 -11.18 12.85
CA TRP A 471 10.16 -11.07 14.31
C TRP A 471 11.57 -10.72 14.80
N LEU A 472 12.62 -11.31 14.18
CA LEU A 472 14.02 -11.07 14.55
C LEU A 472 14.49 -9.64 14.23
N PHE A 473 13.94 -9.01 13.18
CA PHE A 473 14.28 -7.65 12.75
C PHE A 473 13.20 -6.62 13.11
N SER A 474 12.07 -7.05 13.68
CA SER A 474 10.98 -6.17 14.06
C SER A 474 11.19 -5.58 15.44
N LYS A 475 11.20 -4.26 15.52
CA LYS A 475 10.98 -3.52 16.75
C LYS A 475 9.57 -3.81 17.28
N ASN A 476 9.43 -3.82 18.61
CA ASN A 476 8.11 -3.78 19.23
C ASN A 476 7.46 -2.39 18.98
N LEU A 477 6.16 -2.27 19.25
CA LEU A 477 5.42 -1.03 18.98
C LEU A 477 5.99 0.16 19.74
N ASP A 478 6.42 -0.02 20.99
CA ASP A 478 7.03 1.03 21.82
C ASP A 478 8.34 1.57 21.23
N GLN A 479 9.24 0.67 20.80
CA GLN A 479 10.47 1.03 20.09
C GLN A 479 10.19 1.63 18.70
N GLY A 480 9.04 1.31 18.11
CA GLY A 480 8.59 1.85 16.83
C GLY A 480 8.11 3.30 16.91
N ILE A 481 7.43 3.65 18.01
CA ILE A 481 6.93 5.02 18.24
C ILE A 481 7.96 5.92 18.94
N GLU A 482 9.05 5.36 19.46
CA GLU A 482 10.03 6.09 20.29
C GLU A 482 10.49 7.39 19.62
N SER A 483 10.90 7.33 18.36
CA SER A 483 11.28 8.52 17.57
C SER A 483 10.12 9.49 17.33
N ILE A 484 8.88 9.00 17.19
CA ILE A 484 7.70 9.86 17.03
C ILE A 484 7.47 10.66 18.31
N VAL A 485 7.46 9.96 19.45
CA VAL A 485 7.27 10.56 20.77
C VAL A 485 8.42 11.52 21.08
N HIS A 486 9.66 11.12 20.85
CA HIS A 486 10.83 11.96 21.06
C HIS A 486 10.72 13.29 20.31
N CYS A 487 10.47 13.27 18.99
CA CYS A 487 10.27 14.51 18.22
C CYS A 487 9.01 15.29 18.65
N ALA A 488 7.99 14.61 19.19
CA ALA A 488 6.77 15.24 19.67
C ALA A 488 6.91 15.91 21.06
N VAL A 489 7.91 15.53 21.88
CA VAL A 489 8.03 16.03 23.27
C VAL A 489 9.34 16.77 23.57
N THR A 490 10.43 16.46 22.87
CA THR A 490 11.74 17.11 23.09
C THR A 490 11.70 18.55 22.59
N ARG A 491 12.24 19.50 23.34
CA ARG A 491 12.15 20.92 22.99
C ARG A 491 12.75 21.21 21.61
N ASN A 492 12.20 22.17 20.88
CA ASN A 492 12.62 22.45 19.50
C ASN A 492 14.09 22.93 19.39
N ASP A 493 14.68 23.49 20.45
CA ASP A 493 16.08 23.92 20.52
C ASP A 493 17.08 22.76 20.60
N GLU A 494 16.63 21.57 21.02
CA GLU A 494 17.42 20.34 21.08
C GLU A 494 17.36 19.52 19.78
N LEU A 495 16.53 19.93 18.81
CA LEU A 495 16.29 19.20 17.57
C LEU A 495 16.56 20.04 16.31
N THR A 496 17.10 19.41 15.28
CA THR A 496 17.35 20.02 13.98
C THR A 496 16.08 19.99 13.13
N SER A 497 15.48 21.15 12.88
CA SER A 497 14.32 21.25 11.99
C SER A 497 14.68 20.86 10.55
N GLY A 498 13.82 20.04 9.93
CA GLY A 498 14.02 19.46 8.60
C GLY A 498 14.82 18.16 8.58
N ALA A 499 15.41 17.74 9.72
CA ALA A 499 16.19 16.51 9.80
C ALA A 499 15.33 15.25 9.90
N LEU A 500 15.95 14.11 9.57
CA LEU A 500 15.37 12.78 9.72
C LEU A 500 15.85 12.15 11.02
N TYR A 501 14.95 11.56 11.80
CA TYR A 501 15.27 10.88 13.04
C TYR A 501 14.99 9.38 12.99
N HIS A 502 15.89 8.59 13.56
CA HIS A 502 15.74 7.16 13.78
C HIS A 502 16.38 6.72 15.10
N GLY A 503 15.61 6.05 15.97
CA GLY A 503 16.11 5.66 17.29
C GLY A 503 16.54 6.87 18.11
N CYS A 504 15.72 7.93 18.07
CA CYS A 504 15.96 9.22 18.74
C CYS A 504 17.27 9.94 18.37
N GLN A 505 17.89 9.57 17.24
CA GLN A 505 19.09 10.22 16.72
C GLN A 505 18.87 10.73 15.29
N GLU A 506 19.57 11.82 14.95
CA GLU A 506 19.60 12.35 13.59
C GLU A 506 20.26 11.33 12.64
N GLU A 507 19.65 11.15 11.48
CA GLU A 507 20.13 10.29 10.42
C GLU A 507 20.26 11.07 9.11
N PRO A 508 21.37 10.89 8.38
CA PRO A 508 21.51 11.52 7.07
C PRO A 508 20.48 10.97 6.09
N TYR A 509 19.92 11.88 5.29
CA TYR A 509 19.02 11.47 4.22
C TYR A 509 19.73 10.68 3.11
N GLY A 510 18.92 10.02 2.27
CA GLY A 510 19.40 9.36 1.06
C GLY A 510 19.64 10.36 -0.08
N PRO A 511 20.32 9.94 -1.15
CA PRO A 511 20.77 10.84 -2.23
C PRO A 511 19.64 11.56 -2.97
N MET A 512 18.43 10.99 -3.00
CA MET A 512 17.27 11.64 -3.61
C MET A 512 16.71 12.82 -2.83
N VAL A 513 17.08 12.99 -1.56
CA VAL A 513 16.59 14.10 -0.72
C VAL A 513 17.57 15.27 -0.83
N THR A 514 17.48 15.98 -1.96
CA THR A 514 18.22 17.21 -2.21
C THR A 514 17.30 18.43 -2.03
N GLN A 515 17.89 19.61 -1.85
CA GLN A 515 17.12 20.86 -1.80
C GLN A 515 16.34 21.13 -3.10
N GLU A 516 16.89 20.73 -4.24
CA GLU A 516 16.24 20.87 -5.55
C GLU A 516 15.02 19.96 -5.65
N ASN A 517 15.17 18.66 -5.36
CA ASN A 517 14.05 17.72 -5.38
C ASN A 517 12.98 18.09 -4.35
N ALA A 518 13.37 18.66 -3.21
CA ALA A 518 12.45 19.11 -2.18
C ALA A 518 11.59 20.29 -2.66
N ALA A 519 12.21 21.27 -3.31
CA ALA A 519 11.52 22.39 -3.94
C ALA A 519 10.60 21.93 -5.09
N ASP A 520 11.03 20.97 -5.89
CA ASP A 520 10.23 20.44 -7.00
C ASP A 520 9.05 19.59 -6.52
N MET A 521 9.24 18.80 -5.47
CA MET A 521 8.14 18.09 -4.81
C MET A 521 7.08 19.06 -4.26
N TRP A 522 7.51 20.18 -3.69
CA TRP A 522 6.57 21.22 -3.24
C TRP A 522 5.81 21.89 -4.38
N LYS A 523 6.48 22.22 -5.49
CA LYS A 523 5.81 22.72 -6.70
C LYS A 523 4.79 21.71 -7.22
N MET A 524 5.12 20.42 -7.18
CA MET A 524 4.23 19.34 -7.58
C MET A 524 3.01 19.26 -6.66
N PHE A 525 3.16 19.30 -5.34
CA PHE A 525 2.02 19.36 -4.42
C PHE A 525 1.11 20.56 -4.69
N ARG A 526 1.68 21.76 -4.85
CA ARG A 526 0.91 22.97 -5.20
C ARG A 526 0.16 22.80 -6.51
N ARG A 527 0.81 22.20 -7.51
CA ARG A 527 0.21 21.99 -8.82
C ARG A 527 -0.91 20.95 -8.77
N MET A 528 -0.76 19.88 -7.98
CA MET A 528 -1.81 18.89 -7.77
C MET A 528 -3.02 19.51 -7.08
N GLU A 529 -2.80 20.33 -6.06
CA GLU A 529 -3.86 21.09 -5.37
C GLU A 529 -4.60 22.03 -6.34
N GLU A 530 -3.89 22.80 -7.17
CA GLU A 530 -4.49 23.62 -8.22
C GLU A 530 -5.36 22.82 -9.20
N LEU A 531 -4.87 21.66 -9.65
CA LEU A 531 -5.63 20.80 -10.56
C LEU A 531 -6.90 20.26 -9.88
N ILE A 532 -6.84 19.92 -8.60
CA ILE A 532 -8.00 19.48 -7.83
C ILE A 532 -9.01 20.61 -7.69
N LEU A 533 -8.58 21.82 -7.35
CA LEU A 533 -9.46 22.99 -7.25
C LEU A 533 -10.18 23.28 -8.58
N ILE A 534 -9.53 23.04 -9.72
CA ILE A 534 -10.12 23.23 -11.05
C ILE A 534 -11.12 22.09 -11.38
N ARG A 535 -10.74 20.83 -11.11
CA ARG A 535 -11.50 19.64 -11.55
C ARG A 535 -12.62 19.22 -10.61
N CYS A 536 -12.51 19.53 -9.32
CA CYS A 536 -13.41 19.03 -8.30
C CYS A 536 -14.66 19.93 -8.20
N HIS A 537 -15.72 19.52 -8.89
CA HIS A 537 -17.00 20.24 -8.93
C HIS A 537 -17.78 20.19 -7.61
N THR A 538 -17.41 19.30 -6.69
CA THR A 538 -18.05 19.17 -5.38
C THR A 538 -17.51 20.12 -4.32
N LEU A 539 -16.43 20.86 -4.60
CA LEU A 539 -15.89 21.86 -3.68
C LEU A 539 -16.79 23.10 -3.69
N THR A 540 -17.15 23.58 -2.50
CA THR A 540 -17.88 24.84 -2.33
C THR A 540 -16.96 26.04 -2.54
N GLU A 541 -17.53 27.24 -2.62
CA GLU A 541 -16.74 28.48 -2.70
C GLU A 541 -15.94 28.74 -1.42
N ASP A 542 -16.50 28.36 -0.26
CA ASP A 542 -15.80 28.46 1.02
C ASP A 542 -14.58 27.52 1.07
N ASP A 543 -14.68 26.31 0.51
CA ASP A 543 -13.55 25.38 0.39
C ASP A 543 -12.43 25.95 -0.46
N ARG A 544 -12.78 26.59 -1.57
CA ARG A 544 -11.82 27.26 -2.46
C ARG A 544 -11.12 28.42 -1.75
N ARG A 545 -11.88 29.26 -1.05
CA ARG A 545 -11.35 30.37 -0.25
C ARG A 545 -10.40 29.86 0.84
N GLN A 546 -10.78 28.82 1.57
CA GLN A 546 -9.95 28.22 2.61
C GLN A 546 -8.63 27.67 2.05
N ALA A 547 -8.70 26.97 0.91
CA ALA A 547 -7.50 26.50 0.22
C ALA A 547 -6.59 27.65 -0.20
N GLU A 548 -7.15 28.73 -0.75
CA GLU A 548 -6.38 29.92 -1.12
C GLU A 548 -5.73 30.61 0.08
N GLU A 549 -6.44 30.71 1.20
CA GLU A 549 -5.92 31.29 2.44
C GLU A 549 -4.73 30.47 2.97
N ALA A 550 -4.88 29.14 3.07
CA ALA A 550 -3.79 28.24 3.46
C ALA A 550 -2.55 28.39 2.55
N ARG A 551 -2.77 28.62 1.25
CA ARG A 551 -1.69 28.82 0.27
C ARG A 551 -0.93 30.13 0.43
N ARG A 552 -1.50 31.12 1.13
CA ARG A 552 -0.88 32.43 1.42
C ARG A 552 0.02 32.39 2.65
N VAL A 553 -0.20 31.45 3.59
CA VAL A 553 0.59 31.33 4.83
C VAL A 553 2.07 31.06 4.53
N LEU A 554 2.35 30.15 3.59
CA LEU A 554 3.69 29.90 3.08
C LEU A 554 3.76 30.32 1.60
N PRO A 555 4.08 31.60 1.31
CA PRO A 555 4.12 32.11 -0.05
C PRO A 555 5.17 31.38 -0.91
N LYS A 556 5.04 31.54 -2.24
CA LYS A 556 6.04 31.05 -3.21
C LYS A 556 7.37 31.76 -2.89
N SER A 557 8.36 30.98 -2.47
CA SER A 557 9.75 31.41 -2.25
C SER A 557 10.47 31.51 -3.58
#